data_AF-A0A5E4FRI4-F1
#
_entry.id   AF-A0A5E4FRI4-F1
#
_cell.length_a   1.000
_cell.length_b   1.000
_cell.length_c   1.000
_cell.angle_alpha   90.00
_cell.angle_beta   90.00
_cell.angle_gamma   90.00
#
_symmetry.space_group_name_H-M   'P 1'
#
loop_
_entity.id
_entity.type
_entity.pdbx_description
1 polymer ?
#
loop_
_entity_poly.entity_id
_entity_poly.type
_entity_poly.pdbx_seq_one_letter_code
_entity_poly.pdbx_strand_id
1 'polypeptide(L)'
;MASFNKTYQNLDTYISILVQPPLAPNQFSISFTYDITIFVPVSICLISVFYFWQGHGTNASSTTRQCLGDPLEALYGGGIIVNPEFNYNIEGWKAFGEGKIEERISKEGNRFIVACSRKHPSDSLSQKVQVEEGKIYSFSASVQVSQGREIVAVVFKFPNGDGVCGGDVVAEEGCWTLLRGGIVANFTSPVEILFESKTTSVEIWLDNVSLQPFTKEEWRSNQDKSINEVRKSKVRLQVTKASKTPLKGTKVSIKQIKSHFPFGCGMNHYILTNPDYQNWFASRFKWTTFTNEMKWYSTEKIQGLENYTIADNMVKFSQQNGISIRGHNVFWDDPKYQPDWVKSLSPEELRTAAAKRINSVVCRYRGQLIAWDVMNENVHFRFFEDNLGENASAESYSIAQQLDPDTVMFMNEYNTIEYSEDKNSSAANYKKKLEEILSYPGNANLSAGIGLQGHFGSGQPNLAYMRSVLDMLGATGLPIWLTEVDVGKGPNQAQYLEEVLREGYSHPAVKGIIMFVGPLAAGFNVTTLADKDFKNTPSGDVVDKLIDEWNSGTQEITTDDQGFIELSLFHGDYEITAENHITNSSATVSLSVTQAEPHAIVQVHIDT
;
A
#
# COMPACT_ATOMS: atom_id res chain seq x y z
N MET A 1 -39.74 49.74 -12.97
CA MET A 1 -39.03 49.40 -14.22
C MET A 1 -37.86 48.51 -13.80
N ALA A 2 -38.12 47.23 -13.53
CA ALA A 2 -38.14 46.09 -14.46
C ALA A 2 -36.75 45.42 -14.48
N SER A 3 -36.54 44.13 -14.16
CA SER A 3 -37.43 43.01 -13.80
C SER A 3 -36.59 41.83 -13.28
N PHE A 4 -37.11 41.13 -12.25
CA PHE A 4 -37.13 39.67 -11.95
C PHE A 4 -36.18 38.72 -12.72
N ASN A 5 -35.52 37.69 -12.16
CA ASN A 5 -35.95 36.58 -11.27
C ASN A 5 -34.67 35.83 -10.77
N LYS A 6 -34.47 35.50 -9.47
CA LYS A 6 -34.92 34.30 -8.69
C LYS A 6 -34.19 32.98 -9.05
N THR A 7 -33.79 32.01 -8.20
CA THR A 7 -33.78 31.69 -6.73
C THR A 7 -32.90 30.40 -6.59
N TYR A 8 -32.17 30.09 -5.51
CA TYR A 8 -32.51 29.23 -4.32
C TYR A 8 -31.19 29.05 -3.52
N GLN A 9 -31.00 29.36 -2.23
CA GLN A 9 -31.54 28.87 -0.93
C GLN A 9 -31.13 27.44 -0.49
N ASN A 10 -30.22 27.35 0.49
CA ASN A 10 -30.36 26.72 1.83
C ASN A 10 -29.01 26.80 2.58
N LEU A 11 -28.86 27.64 3.61
CA LEU A 11 -29.25 27.50 5.04
C LEU A 11 -28.20 26.77 5.89
N ASP A 12 -27.22 27.54 6.37
CA ASP A 12 -26.40 27.24 7.53
C ASP A 12 -27.22 27.33 8.82
N THR A 13 -27.05 26.40 9.75
CA THR A 13 -27.52 26.57 11.13
C THR A 13 -26.47 26.03 12.10
N TYR A 14 -25.93 26.95 12.88
CA TYR A 14 -25.04 26.74 14.03
C TYR A 14 -25.81 26.05 15.17
N ILE A 15 -25.19 25.05 15.82
CA ILE A 15 -25.59 24.60 17.17
C ILE A 15 -24.37 24.69 18.09
N SER A 16 -24.47 25.59 19.04
CA SER A 16 -23.60 25.76 20.20
C SER A 16 -23.98 24.74 21.29
N ILE A 17 -22.99 23.99 21.79
CA ILE A 17 -23.17 23.06 22.92
C ILE A 17 -22.64 23.74 24.18
N LEU A 18 -23.56 24.06 25.11
CA LEU A 18 -23.28 24.52 26.46
C LEU A 18 -23.23 23.32 27.40
N VAL A 19 -22.14 23.22 28.17
CA VAL A 19 -21.90 22.24 29.23
C VAL A 19 -22.43 22.78 30.56
N GLN A 20 -23.22 22.00 31.31
CA GLN A 20 -23.38 22.12 32.78
C GLN A 20 -23.74 20.75 33.43
N PRO A 21 -23.47 20.56 34.75
CA PRO A 21 -23.01 19.28 35.35
C PRO A 21 -24.14 18.47 36.06
N PRO A 22 -23.86 17.29 36.69
CA PRO A 22 -24.87 16.25 36.93
C PRO A 22 -25.61 16.41 38.27
N LEU A 23 -26.86 15.92 38.30
CA LEU A 23 -27.62 15.66 39.53
C LEU A 23 -28.23 14.25 39.46
N ALA A 24 -28.04 13.48 40.53
CA ALA A 24 -28.74 12.22 40.82
C ALA A 24 -29.62 12.42 42.09
N PRO A 25 -30.35 11.39 42.56
CA PRO A 25 -31.61 10.87 42.03
C PRO A 25 -32.74 11.03 43.07
N ASN A 26 -34.03 10.90 42.71
CA ASN A 26 -35.06 10.45 43.66
C ASN A 26 -36.37 9.96 43.02
N GLN A 27 -36.79 8.82 43.58
CA GLN A 27 -38.06 8.08 43.54
C GLN A 27 -39.33 8.80 43.04
N PHE A 28 -40.15 8.10 42.26
CA PHE A 28 -41.60 8.02 42.50
C PHE A 28 -42.18 6.68 42.00
N SER A 29 -42.94 6.03 42.88
CA SER A 29 -43.73 4.82 42.67
C SER A 29 -45.20 5.19 42.38
N ILE A 30 -45.84 4.56 41.39
CA ILE A 30 -47.32 4.41 41.33
C ILE A 30 -47.64 3.03 40.75
N SER A 31 -48.59 2.34 41.38
CA SER A 31 -48.96 0.94 41.22
C SER A 31 -50.29 0.71 40.46
N PHE A 32 -50.25 -0.31 39.60
CA PHE A 32 -51.23 -1.31 39.07
C PHE A 32 -52.76 -1.12 39.06
N THR A 33 -53.40 -1.63 37.98
CA THR A 33 -54.40 -2.74 38.02
C THR A 33 -54.78 -3.33 36.63
N TYR A 34 -54.56 -4.66 36.48
CA TYR A 34 -55.28 -5.77 35.75
C TYR A 34 -55.76 -5.63 34.27
N ASP A 35 -55.85 -6.64 33.40
CA ASP A 35 -55.50 -8.08 33.31
C ASP A 35 -55.67 -8.49 31.81
N ILE A 36 -54.88 -9.45 31.30
CA ILE A 36 -55.28 -10.58 30.42
C ILE A 36 -54.03 -11.29 29.88
N THR A 37 -54.01 -12.60 30.12
CA THR A 37 -52.93 -13.56 29.88
C THR A 37 -52.91 -14.08 28.44
N ILE A 38 -51.74 -14.11 27.78
CA ILE A 38 -51.46 -15.04 26.66
C ILE A 38 -50.07 -15.67 26.89
N PHE A 39 -50.03 -17.00 26.75
CA PHE A 39 -48.88 -17.88 26.96
C PHE A 39 -47.69 -17.59 26.02
N VAL A 40 -46.48 -17.52 26.59
CA VAL A 40 -45.21 -17.71 25.87
C VAL A 40 -44.35 -18.69 26.69
N PRO A 41 -43.84 -19.79 26.12
CA PRO A 41 -43.04 -20.76 26.87
C PRO A 41 -41.64 -20.22 27.21
N VAL A 42 -41.20 -20.61 28.40
CA VAL A 42 -39.92 -20.29 29.03
C VAL A 42 -38.74 -20.74 28.16
N SER A 43 -37.88 -19.78 27.80
CA SER A 43 -36.45 -19.97 27.51
C SER A 43 -35.74 -18.63 27.66
N ILE A 44 -35.58 -18.17 28.90
CA ILE A 44 -34.61 -17.12 29.24
C ILE A 44 -33.65 -17.73 30.26
N CYS A 45 -32.57 -18.30 29.74
CA CYS A 45 -31.31 -18.46 30.43
C CYS A 45 -30.29 -18.69 29.32
N LEU A 46 -29.69 -17.60 28.82
CA LEU A 46 -28.45 -17.49 28.01
C LEU A 46 -28.44 -16.14 27.28
N ILE A 47 -28.46 -15.03 28.03
CA ILE A 47 -28.03 -13.72 27.51
C ILE A 47 -26.99 -13.19 28.50
N SER A 48 -25.81 -13.81 28.49
CA SER A 48 -24.61 -13.30 29.18
C SER A 48 -23.29 -13.80 28.56
N VAL A 49 -23.31 -14.38 27.35
CA VAL A 49 -22.08 -14.89 26.68
C VAL A 49 -22.10 -14.54 25.18
N PHE A 50 -22.49 -13.31 24.83
CA PHE A 50 -22.43 -12.80 23.46
C PHE A 50 -21.91 -11.35 23.38
N TYR A 51 -20.94 -11.02 24.24
CA TYR A 51 -20.23 -9.73 24.21
C TYR A 51 -18.70 -9.87 24.18
N PHE A 52 -18.15 -11.02 23.77
CA PHE A 52 -16.69 -11.22 23.69
C PHE A 52 -16.13 -11.61 22.30
N TRP A 53 -16.94 -11.52 21.24
CA TRP A 53 -16.49 -11.74 19.86
C TRP A 53 -16.96 -10.61 18.91
N GLN A 54 -16.90 -9.38 19.41
CA GLN A 54 -16.78 -8.17 18.59
C GLN A 54 -15.53 -7.41 19.05
N GLY A 55 -14.40 -8.14 19.14
CA GLY A 55 -13.10 -7.50 19.13
C GLY A 55 -13.01 -6.72 17.83
N HIS A 56 -12.87 -5.41 17.96
CA HIS A 56 -12.77 -4.48 16.87
C HIS A 56 -11.86 -5.04 15.78
N GLY A 57 -12.46 -5.39 14.64
CA GLY A 57 -11.77 -5.29 13.37
C GLY A 57 -11.44 -3.81 13.25
N THR A 58 -10.29 -3.42 13.80
CA THR A 58 -9.77 -2.07 13.63
C THR A 58 -9.76 -1.84 12.14
N ASN A 59 -10.35 -0.73 11.71
CA ASN A 59 -10.14 -0.21 10.38
C ASN A 59 -8.63 -0.16 10.16
N ALA A 60 -8.07 -1.16 9.47
CA ALA A 60 -6.70 -1.17 9.00
C ALA A 60 -6.47 -0.09 7.93
N SER A 61 -7.47 0.77 7.67
CA SER A 61 -7.42 1.90 6.75
C SER A 61 -7.36 3.27 7.45
N SER A 62 -7.33 3.36 8.78
CA SER A 62 -7.05 4.62 9.48
C SER A 62 -5.70 4.55 10.17
N THR A 63 -4.61 4.58 9.39
CA THR A 63 -3.35 5.10 9.90
C THR A 63 -3.59 6.55 10.26
N THR A 64 -3.80 6.81 11.55
CA THR A 64 -4.07 8.14 12.06
C THR A 64 -2.88 9.04 11.73
N ARG A 65 -3.10 9.98 10.79
CA ARG A 65 -2.27 11.19 10.63
C ARG A 65 -2.17 12.01 11.92
N GLN A 66 -3.01 11.71 12.91
CA GLN A 66 -3.20 12.55 14.07
C GLN A 66 -2.16 12.25 15.13
N CYS A 67 -1.41 13.30 15.44
CA CYS A 67 -0.76 13.45 16.71
C CYS A 67 -1.77 13.25 17.83
N LEU A 68 -1.57 12.23 18.67
CA LEU A 68 -2.47 11.94 19.77
C LEU A 68 -1.90 12.53 21.06
N GLY A 69 -2.77 13.18 21.84
CA GLY A 69 -2.43 13.68 23.18
C GLY A 69 -2.14 12.54 24.16
N ASP A 70 -2.84 11.42 24.01
CA ASP A 70 -2.61 10.17 24.73
C ASP A 70 -2.58 8.98 23.74
N PRO A 71 -1.86 7.90 24.08
CA PRO A 71 -1.68 6.76 23.19
C PRO A 71 -2.96 5.89 23.09
N LEU A 72 -3.07 5.15 21.99
CA LEU A 72 -4.17 4.19 21.76
C LEU A 72 -3.91 2.89 22.53
N GLU A 73 -4.97 2.19 22.94
CA GLU A 73 -4.90 0.86 23.56
C GLU A 73 -4.02 -0.12 22.76
N ALA A 74 -3.37 -1.04 23.48
CA ALA A 74 -2.49 -2.03 22.86
C ALA A 74 -3.25 -2.90 21.85
N LEU A 75 -2.76 -2.93 20.61
CA LEU A 75 -3.33 -3.80 19.58
C LEU A 75 -3.27 -5.26 20.04
N TYR A 76 -4.33 -6.02 19.77
CA TYR A 76 -4.47 -7.42 20.19
C TYR A 76 -4.30 -7.65 21.71
N GLY A 77 -4.57 -6.63 22.53
CA GLY A 77 -4.34 -6.70 23.98
C GLY A 77 -2.88 -6.93 24.36
N GLY A 78 -1.94 -6.52 23.50
CA GLY A 78 -0.50 -6.72 23.67
C GLY A 78 0.06 -8.02 23.08
N GLY A 79 -0.79 -8.97 22.65
CA GLY A 79 -0.36 -10.24 22.10
C GLY A 79 0.45 -11.06 23.12
N ILE A 80 1.72 -11.37 22.81
CA ILE A 80 2.63 -12.11 23.72
C ILE A 80 3.46 -11.20 24.64
N ILE A 81 3.24 -9.89 24.60
CA ILE A 81 3.94 -8.93 25.46
C ILE A 81 3.36 -8.99 26.88
N VAL A 82 4.25 -9.06 27.87
CA VAL A 82 3.90 -8.95 29.28
C VAL A 82 3.82 -7.47 29.67
N ASN A 83 2.74 -7.09 30.35
CA ASN A 83 2.51 -5.73 30.82
C ASN A 83 2.63 -4.68 29.69
N PRO A 84 1.78 -4.78 28.65
CA PRO A 84 1.89 -3.96 27.43
C PRO A 84 1.52 -2.48 27.60
N GLU A 85 0.67 -2.16 28.60
CA GLU A 85 0.09 -0.82 28.85
C GLU A 85 0.62 -0.17 30.15
N PHE A 86 1.55 -0.83 30.86
CA PHE A 86 2.17 -0.30 32.08
C PHE A 86 1.19 0.11 33.20
N ASN A 87 -0.03 -0.43 33.20
CA ASN A 87 -1.13 -0.03 34.09
C ASN A 87 -0.83 -0.12 35.59
N TYR A 88 0.12 -0.96 36.00
CA TYR A 88 0.41 -1.20 37.42
C TYR A 88 1.85 -0.86 37.83
N ASN A 89 2.85 -1.27 37.03
CA ASN A 89 4.27 -1.08 37.28
C ASN A 89 5.06 -1.33 35.96
N ILE A 90 6.39 -1.47 36.04
CA ILE A 90 7.28 -1.84 34.91
C ILE A 90 7.70 -3.32 34.91
N GLU A 91 6.98 -4.19 35.63
CA GLU A 91 7.28 -5.62 35.70
C GLU A 91 7.22 -6.26 34.31
N GLY A 92 8.17 -7.16 34.02
CA GLY A 92 8.37 -7.74 32.69
C GLY A 92 9.30 -6.94 31.77
N TRP A 93 9.61 -5.68 32.10
CA TRP A 93 10.50 -4.82 31.31
C TRP A 93 11.82 -4.54 32.05
N LYS A 94 12.91 -4.40 31.28
CA LYS A 94 14.26 -4.14 31.81
C LYS A 94 14.93 -3.02 31.04
N ALA A 95 15.88 -2.34 31.68
CA ALA A 95 16.79 -1.49 30.94
C ALA A 95 17.72 -2.36 30.09
N PHE A 96 17.91 -1.95 28.84
CA PHE A 96 18.89 -2.50 27.92
C PHE A 96 20.06 -1.52 27.78
N GLY A 97 21.29 -2.05 27.79
CA GLY A 97 22.50 -1.23 27.70
C GLY A 97 22.83 -0.48 28.99
N GLU A 98 23.37 0.73 28.87
CA GLU A 98 23.85 1.54 30.01
C GLU A 98 22.87 2.61 30.49
N GLY A 99 21.71 2.70 29.83
CA GLY A 99 20.63 3.63 30.18
C GLY A 99 19.83 3.21 31.41
N LYS A 100 18.79 3.99 31.72
CA LYS A 100 17.81 3.70 32.78
C LYS A 100 16.40 3.66 32.21
N ILE A 101 15.53 2.92 32.89
CA ILE A 101 14.09 2.94 32.63
C ILE A 101 13.35 3.51 33.83
N GLU A 102 12.38 4.37 33.57
CA GLU A 102 11.56 5.03 34.60
C GLU A 102 10.09 4.98 34.18
N GLU A 103 9.20 4.75 35.14
CA GLU A 103 7.77 4.94 34.93
C GLU A 103 7.42 6.44 35.07
N ARG A 104 6.57 6.94 34.17
CA ARG A 104 5.99 8.28 34.26
C ARG A 104 4.50 8.24 34.00
N ILE A 105 3.80 9.28 34.46
CA ILE A 105 2.35 9.44 34.32
C ILE A 105 2.08 10.73 33.57
N SER A 106 1.28 10.66 32.49
CA SER A 106 0.86 11.82 31.72
C SER A 106 -0.05 12.73 32.56
N LYS A 107 -0.30 13.95 32.09
CA LYS A 107 -1.23 14.88 32.78
C LYS A 107 -2.64 14.31 32.87
N GLU A 108 -3.02 13.45 31.94
CA GLU A 108 -4.34 12.82 31.84
C GLU A 108 -4.40 11.50 32.63
N GLY A 109 -3.29 11.09 33.27
CA GLY A 109 -3.23 9.92 34.14
C GLY A 109 -2.71 8.66 33.45
N ASN A 110 -2.33 8.74 32.17
CA ASN A 110 -1.80 7.61 31.42
C ASN A 110 -0.39 7.22 31.89
N ARG A 111 -0.15 5.93 32.18
CA ARG A 111 1.17 5.43 32.60
C ARG A 111 1.97 5.03 31.37
N PHE A 112 3.24 5.42 31.32
CA PHE A 112 4.15 5.04 30.24
C PHE A 112 5.56 4.85 30.78
N ILE A 113 6.39 4.17 30.01
CA ILE A 113 7.79 3.91 30.37
C ILE A 113 8.73 4.77 29.55
N VAL A 114 9.80 5.23 30.19
CA VAL A 114 10.80 6.11 29.62
C VAL A 114 12.16 5.45 29.67
N ALA A 115 12.84 5.37 28.54
CA ALA A 115 14.28 5.13 28.49
C ALA A 115 15.04 6.46 28.54
N CYS A 116 15.72 6.71 29.67
CA CYS A 116 16.46 7.93 29.94
C CYS A 116 17.95 7.64 30.23
N SER A 117 18.75 8.69 30.40
CA SER A 117 20.20 8.58 30.68
C SER A 117 20.97 7.72 29.65
N ARG A 118 20.52 7.74 28.38
CA ARG A 118 21.05 6.92 27.29
C ARG A 118 22.46 7.38 26.90
N LYS A 119 23.37 6.44 26.67
CA LYS A 119 24.77 6.67 26.23
C LYS A 119 25.03 6.10 24.84
N HIS A 120 24.32 5.05 24.46
CA HIS A 120 24.37 4.42 23.14
C HIS A 120 23.00 4.47 22.45
N PRO A 121 22.96 4.44 21.10
CA PRO A 121 21.69 4.45 20.36
C PRO A 121 20.71 3.35 20.76
N SER A 122 21.21 2.19 21.19
CA SER A 122 20.40 1.04 21.63
C SER A 122 20.04 1.03 23.11
N ASP A 123 20.57 1.97 23.92
CA ASP A 123 20.18 2.09 25.33
C ASP A 123 18.70 2.43 25.38
N SER A 124 17.88 1.50 25.88
CA SER A 124 16.43 1.53 25.81
C SER A 124 15.79 0.63 26.86
N LEU A 125 14.49 0.36 26.73
CA LEU A 125 13.84 -0.73 27.42
C LEU A 125 13.82 -1.99 26.56
N SER A 126 13.87 -3.15 27.20
CA SER A 126 13.73 -4.44 26.54
C SER A 126 12.77 -5.40 27.23
N GLN A 127 12.24 -6.32 26.44
CA GLN A 127 11.52 -7.49 26.90
C GLN A 127 11.95 -8.71 26.07
N LYS A 128 12.19 -9.84 26.76
CA LYS A 128 12.50 -11.12 26.11
C LYS A 128 11.21 -11.88 25.87
N VAL A 129 11.02 -12.31 24.63
CA VAL A 129 9.89 -13.12 24.18
C VAL A 129 10.42 -14.39 23.52
N GLN A 130 9.62 -15.45 23.49
CA GLN A 130 9.93 -16.64 22.71
C GLN A 130 9.28 -16.51 21.34
N VAL A 131 10.06 -16.69 20.27
CA VAL A 131 9.54 -16.82 18.92
C VAL A 131 9.68 -18.26 18.45
N GLU A 132 8.70 -18.70 17.68
CA GLU A 132 8.61 -19.99 17.02
C GLU A 132 8.79 -19.85 15.51
N GLU A 133 9.51 -20.81 14.93
CA GLU A 133 9.77 -20.91 13.50
C GLU A 133 8.47 -20.99 12.68
N GLY A 134 8.45 -20.32 11.53
CA GLY A 134 7.34 -20.33 10.58
C GLY A 134 6.23 -19.32 10.90
N LYS A 135 6.28 -18.63 12.04
CA LYS A 135 5.32 -17.60 12.41
C LYS A 135 5.73 -16.21 11.92
N ILE A 136 4.72 -15.38 11.64
CA ILE A 136 4.85 -13.96 11.31
C ILE A 136 4.45 -13.18 12.56
N TYR A 137 5.35 -12.34 13.07
CA TYR A 137 5.10 -11.54 14.26
C TYR A 137 4.83 -10.10 13.85
N SER A 138 3.62 -9.61 14.11
CA SER A 138 3.25 -8.20 13.91
C SER A 138 3.51 -7.44 15.20
N PHE A 139 4.32 -6.39 15.10
CA PHE A 139 4.68 -5.53 16.22
C PHE A 139 3.99 -4.18 16.11
N SER A 140 3.57 -3.63 17.26
CA SER A 140 3.23 -2.22 17.37
C SER A 140 3.61 -1.63 18.72
N ALA A 141 3.89 -0.33 18.78
CA ALA A 141 3.99 0.42 20.03
C ALA A 141 3.59 1.87 19.80
N SER A 142 3.03 2.52 20.82
CA SER A 142 2.94 3.98 20.86
C SER A 142 4.28 4.55 21.30
N VAL A 143 4.84 5.45 20.51
CA VAL A 143 6.18 6.00 20.71
C VAL A 143 6.12 7.51 20.73
N GLN A 144 6.84 8.11 21.68
CA GLN A 144 7.09 9.55 21.75
C GLN A 144 8.56 9.78 22.12
N VAL A 145 9.07 10.98 21.86
CA VAL A 145 10.40 11.40 22.29
C VAL A 145 10.33 12.64 23.18
N SER A 146 11.31 12.80 24.07
CA SER A 146 11.29 13.90 25.04
C SER A 146 11.50 15.29 24.43
N GLN A 147 12.13 15.37 23.25
CA GLN A 147 12.43 16.64 22.59
C GLN A 147 12.63 16.44 21.09
N GLY A 148 12.18 17.42 20.30
CA GLY A 148 12.42 17.47 18.86
C GLY A 148 11.73 16.35 18.07
N ARG A 149 12.40 15.88 17.01
CA ARG A 149 11.91 14.89 16.04
C ARG A 149 13.02 13.89 15.76
N GLU A 150 12.76 12.61 16.00
CA GLU A 150 13.76 11.55 15.88
C GLU A 150 13.17 10.30 15.25
N ILE A 151 14.03 9.51 14.59
CA ILE A 151 13.66 8.16 14.15
C ILE A 151 13.84 7.21 15.34
N VAL A 152 12.81 6.44 15.63
CA VAL A 152 12.83 5.36 16.61
C VAL A 152 12.52 4.05 15.90
N ALA A 153 13.41 3.08 16.02
CA ALA A 153 13.27 1.76 15.42
C ALA A 153 13.07 0.69 16.50
N VAL A 154 12.25 -0.32 16.21
CA VAL A 154 12.20 -1.56 17.00
C VAL A 154 13.23 -2.55 16.45
N VAL A 155 13.99 -3.20 17.33
CA VAL A 155 15.00 -4.19 16.96
C VAL A 155 14.73 -5.49 17.71
N PHE A 156 14.75 -6.59 16.96
CA PHE A 156 14.63 -7.96 17.44
C PHE A 156 16.02 -8.55 17.56
N LYS A 157 16.57 -8.59 18.78
CA LYS A 157 17.93 -9.05 19.05
C LYS A 157 17.96 -10.54 19.38
N PHE A 158 18.77 -11.29 18.65
CA PHE A 158 18.91 -12.74 18.79
C PHE A 158 19.99 -13.11 19.81
N PRO A 159 19.99 -14.36 20.33
CA PRO A 159 20.96 -14.77 21.35
C PRO A 159 22.42 -14.74 20.91
N ASN A 160 22.68 -14.81 19.60
CA ASN A 160 24.02 -14.71 19.03
C ASN A 160 24.56 -13.27 18.98
N GLY A 161 23.74 -12.27 19.35
CA GLY A 161 24.09 -10.86 19.36
C GLY A 161 23.66 -10.08 18.12
N ASP A 162 23.27 -10.77 17.04
CA ASP A 162 22.72 -10.14 15.83
C ASP A 162 21.33 -9.56 16.11
N GLY A 163 20.87 -8.63 15.27
CA GLY A 163 19.54 -8.07 15.39
C GLY A 163 18.96 -7.68 14.03
N VAL A 164 17.63 -7.77 13.94
CA VAL A 164 16.86 -7.36 12.77
C VAL A 164 16.02 -6.15 13.14
N CYS A 165 16.02 -5.13 12.28
CA CYS A 165 15.12 -4.00 12.42
C CYS A 165 13.70 -4.47 12.07
N GLY A 166 12.77 -4.40 13.02
CA GLY A 166 11.39 -4.79 12.76
C GLY A 166 10.58 -3.71 12.05
N GLY A 167 11.03 -2.45 12.13
CA GLY A 167 10.34 -1.29 11.60
C GLY A 167 10.78 -0.01 12.32
N ASP A 168 10.48 1.13 11.72
CA ASP A 168 10.84 2.45 12.23
C ASP A 168 9.70 3.46 12.07
N VAL A 169 9.75 4.52 12.89
CA VAL A 169 8.82 5.63 12.82
C VAL A 169 9.53 6.94 13.14
N VAL A 170 9.01 8.05 12.61
CA VAL A 170 9.39 9.38 13.04
C VAL A 170 8.55 9.76 14.27
N ALA A 171 9.19 9.78 15.44
CA ALA A 171 8.59 10.18 16.71
C ALA A 171 8.90 11.64 17.02
N GLU A 172 7.96 12.34 17.65
CA GLU A 172 8.04 13.79 17.90
C GLU A 172 7.65 14.13 19.34
N GLU A 173 8.20 15.22 19.88
CA GLU A 173 7.83 15.75 21.19
C GLU A 173 6.36 16.13 21.24
N GLY A 174 5.67 15.71 22.32
CA GLY A 174 4.25 15.98 22.51
C GLY A 174 3.34 15.15 21.62
N CYS A 175 3.88 14.15 20.92
CA CYS A 175 3.16 13.40 19.90
C CYS A 175 3.31 11.89 20.05
N TRP A 176 2.26 11.22 20.52
CA TRP A 176 2.22 9.75 20.48
C TRP A 176 1.98 9.27 19.05
N THR A 177 2.98 8.59 18.50
CA THR A 177 2.96 8.05 17.14
C THR A 177 3.03 6.53 17.18
N LEU A 178 2.22 5.86 16.36
CA LEU A 178 2.21 4.41 16.27
C LEU A 178 3.43 3.91 15.44
N LEU A 179 4.39 3.29 16.11
CA LEU A 179 5.41 2.46 15.48
C LEU A 179 4.77 1.11 15.12
N ARG A 180 4.88 0.70 13.85
CA ARG A 180 4.53 -0.64 13.38
C ARG A 180 5.78 -1.35 12.89
N GLY A 181 5.75 -2.67 12.93
CA GLY A 181 6.85 -3.48 12.44
C GLY A 181 6.58 -4.96 12.56
N GLY A 182 7.66 -5.74 12.54
CA GLY A 182 7.62 -7.14 12.86
C GLY A 182 8.72 -7.95 12.19
N ILE A 183 8.66 -9.26 12.41
CA ILE A 183 9.61 -10.22 11.83
C ILE A 183 8.88 -11.47 11.35
N VAL A 184 9.48 -12.14 10.37
CA VAL A 184 9.14 -13.53 10.05
C VAL A 184 10.21 -14.41 10.70
N ALA A 185 9.80 -15.24 11.65
CA ALA A 185 10.74 -16.10 12.37
C ALA A 185 11.07 -17.34 11.54
N ASN A 186 12.33 -17.51 11.17
CA ASN A 186 12.87 -18.71 10.53
C ASN A 186 13.63 -19.61 11.51
N PHE A 187 13.42 -19.42 12.81
CA PHE A 187 14.01 -20.20 13.89
C PHE A 187 13.08 -20.17 15.11
N THR A 188 13.30 -21.09 16.05
CA THR A 188 12.68 -21.05 17.39
C THR A 188 13.73 -20.66 18.43
N SER A 189 13.57 -19.50 19.07
CA SER A 189 14.56 -18.98 20.01
C SER A 189 14.01 -17.82 20.87
N PRO A 190 14.58 -17.54 22.06
CA PRO A 190 14.31 -16.29 22.73
C PRO A 190 14.87 -15.11 21.94
N VAL A 191 14.05 -14.06 21.78
CA VAL A 191 14.43 -12.79 21.14
C VAL A 191 14.22 -11.67 22.15
N GLU A 192 15.17 -10.75 22.21
CA GLU A 192 15.07 -9.55 23.02
C GLU A 192 14.62 -8.38 22.16
N ILE A 193 13.41 -7.87 22.41
CA ILE A 193 12.85 -6.70 21.73
C ILE A 193 13.44 -5.47 22.41
N LEU A 194 14.03 -4.56 21.65
CA LEU A 194 14.59 -3.30 22.14
C LEU A 194 14.32 -2.17 21.14
N PHE A 195 14.67 -0.94 21.51
CA PHE A 195 14.43 0.24 20.69
C PHE A 195 15.72 1.01 20.44
N GLU A 196 15.90 1.47 19.21
CA GLU A 196 17.07 2.25 18.82
C GLU A 196 16.67 3.65 18.34
N SER A 197 17.44 4.65 18.77
CA SER A 197 17.37 6.00 18.21
C SER A 197 18.75 6.63 18.24
N LYS A 198 19.14 7.32 17.16
CA LYS A 198 20.51 7.82 16.95
C LYS A 198 20.92 8.83 18.02
N THR A 199 20.03 9.76 18.36
CA THR A 199 20.31 10.83 19.30
C THR A 199 20.11 10.34 20.73
N THR A 200 21.20 10.24 21.50
CA THR A 200 21.19 9.67 22.86
C THR A 200 20.81 10.68 23.94
N SER A 201 20.85 11.99 23.64
CA SER A 201 20.34 13.04 24.53
C SER A 201 18.81 13.10 24.60
N VAL A 202 18.12 12.39 23.70
CA VAL A 202 16.66 12.31 23.62
C VAL A 202 16.20 11.04 24.34
N GLU A 203 15.19 11.16 25.19
CA GLU A 203 14.56 10.01 25.82
C GLU A 203 13.57 9.35 24.86
N ILE A 204 13.43 8.02 24.95
CA ILE A 204 12.42 7.26 24.21
C ILE A 204 11.29 6.93 25.18
N TRP A 205 10.06 7.34 24.86
CA TRP A 205 8.86 7.09 25.66
C TRP A 205 8.01 6.06 24.93
N LEU A 206 7.56 5.03 25.65
CA LEU A 206 6.79 3.93 25.08
C LEU A 206 5.54 3.63 25.89
N ASP A 207 4.50 3.26 25.16
CA ASP A 207 3.26 2.74 25.70
C ASP A 207 2.61 1.74 24.72
N ASN A 208 1.65 0.95 25.20
CA ASN A 208 0.76 0.12 24.40
C ASN A 208 1.50 -0.82 23.43
N VAL A 209 2.51 -1.53 23.94
CA VAL A 209 3.38 -2.40 23.15
C VAL A 209 2.68 -3.72 22.85
N SER A 210 2.72 -4.17 21.61
CA SER A 210 2.13 -5.42 21.16
C SER A 210 3.07 -6.20 20.26
N LEU A 211 3.06 -7.52 20.42
CA LEU A 211 3.66 -8.45 19.50
C LEU A 211 2.70 -9.62 19.30
N GLN A 212 2.03 -9.66 18.15
CA GLN A 212 1.06 -10.68 17.83
C GLN A 212 1.66 -11.71 16.86
N PRO A 213 1.79 -12.99 17.26
CA PRO A 213 2.13 -14.07 16.35
C PRO A 213 0.94 -14.43 15.45
N PHE A 214 1.23 -14.72 14.19
CA PHE A 214 0.31 -15.28 13.21
C PHE A 214 0.95 -16.49 12.54
N THR A 215 0.16 -17.51 12.24
CA THR A 215 0.56 -18.53 11.26
C THR A 215 0.51 -17.95 9.84
N LYS A 216 1.14 -18.62 8.88
CA LYS A 216 1.05 -18.22 7.46
C LYS A 216 -0.41 -18.26 6.98
N GLU A 217 -1.21 -19.22 7.44
CA GLU A 217 -2.62 -19.36 7.10
C GLU A 217 -3.47 -18.21 7.67
N GLU A 218 -3.23 -17.80 8.91
CA GLU A 218 -3.92 -16.65 9.52
C GLU A 218 -3.55 -15.35 8.79
N TRP A 219 -2.26 -15.15 8.47
CA TRP A 219 -1.82 -13.99 7.69
C TRP A 219 -2.46 -13.98 6.30
N ARG A 220 -2.49 -15.14 5.63
CA ARG A 220 -3.14 -15.32 4.33
C ARG A 220 -4.63 -15.01 4.39
N SER A 221 -5.32 -15.49 5.44
CA SER A 221 -6.75 -15.21 5.64
C SER A 221 -7.02 -13.71 5.84
N ASN A 222 -6.14 -13.01 6.56
CA ASN A 222 -6.21 -11.56 6.72
C ASN A 222 -5.99 -10.83 5.39
N GLN A 223 -5.02 -11.27 4.58
CA GLN A 223 -4.81 -10.73 3.23
C GLN A 223 -6.05 -10.92 2.35
N ASP A 224 -6.65 -12.12 2.34
CA ASP A 224 -7.83 -12.43 1.53
C ASP A 224 -9.05 -11.62 1.98
N LYS A 225 -9.22 -11.40 3.29
CA LYS A 225 -10.24 -10.48 3.82
C LYS A 225 -10.01 -9.06 3.30
N SER A 226 -8.78 -8.56 3.42
CA SER A 226 -8.43 -7.22 2.92
C SER A 226 -8.67 -7.10 1.42
N ILE A 227 -8.28 -8.10 0.62
CA ILE A 227 -8.53 -8.13 -0.84
C ILE A 227 -10.03 -8.01 -1.14
N ASN A 228 -10.87 -8.78 -0.44
CA ASN A 228 -12.32 -8.70 -0.61
C ASN A 228 -12.90 -7.32 -0.25
N GLU A 229 -12.29 -6.61 0.70
CA GLU A 229 -12.70 -5.27 1.12
C GLU A 229 -12.20 -4.16 0.18
N VAL A 230 -10.96 -4.27 -0.34
CA VAL A 230 -10.28 -3.17 -1.02
C VAL A 230 -10.16 -3.34 -2.54
N ARG A 231 -10.42 -4.53 -3.08
CA ARG A 231 -10.32 -4.85 -4.52
C ARG A 231 -11.63 -5.27 -5.14
N LYS A 232 -12.69 -5.45 -4.33
CA LYS A 232 -14.00 -5.88 -4.80
C LYS A 232 -15.08 -4.91 -4.32
N SER A 233 -16.19 -4.86 -5.06
CA SER A 233 -17.40 -4.16 -4.66
C SER A 233 -18.59 -5.09 -4.78
N LYS A 234 -19.60 -4.90 -3.93
CA LYS A 234 -20.89 -5.60 -4.07
C LYS A 234 -21.66 -4.95 -5.22
N VAL A 235 -22.24 -5.77 -6.09
CA VAL A 235 -23.03 -5.30 -7.23
C VAL A 235 -24.40 -5.93 -7.14
N ARG A 236 -25.44 -5.12 -7.37
CA ARG A 236 -26.82 -5.58 -7.43
C ARG A 236 -27.39 -5.29 -8.81
N LEU A 237 -27.64 -6.33 -9.59
CA LEU A 237 -28.23 -6.19 -10.92
C LEU A 237 -29.72 -6.48 -10.83
N GLN A 238 -30.54 -5.75 -11.58
CA GLN A 238 -31.96 -6.08 -11.75
C GLN A 238 -32.28 -6.24 -13.23
N VAL A 239 -32.83 -7.39 -13.59
CA VAL A 239 -33.29 -7.65 -14.95
C VAL A 239 -34.80 -7.47 -15.00
N THR A 240 -35.24 -6.62 -15.92
CA THR A 240 -36.65 -6.29 -16.11
C THR A 240 -37.02 -6.33 -17.59
N LYS A 241 -38.32 -6.45 -17.88
CA LYS A 241 -38.85 -6.10 -19.20
C LYS A 241 -38.76 -4.59 -19.41
N ALA A 242 -38.93 -4.12 -20.65
CA ALA A 242 -39.14 -2.70 -20.95
C ALA A 242 -40.28 -2.07 -20.11
N SER A 243 -41.31 -2.86 -19.76
CA SER A 243 -42.40 -2.45 -18.86
C SER A 243 -42.02 -2.34 -17.37
N LYS A 244 -40.73 -2.47 -17.02
CA LYS A 244 -40.20 -2.52 -15.64
C LYS A 244 -40.73 -3.68 -14.80
N THR A 245 -41.27 -4.72 -15.44
CA THR A 245 -41.67 -5.94 -14.74
C THR A 245 -40.44 -6.80 -14.50
N PRO A 246 -40.17 -7.24 -13.25
CA PRO A 246 -39.05 -8.12 -12.96
C PRO A 246 -39.10 -9.43 -13.73
N LEU A 247 -37.94 -9.89 -14.20
CA LEU A 247 -37.80 -11.16 -14.89
C LEU A 247 -37.14 -12.18 -13.98
N LYS A 248 -37.93 -13.13 -13.47
CA LYS A 248 -37.48 -14.28 -12.68
C LYS A 248 -36.85 -15.34 -13.58
N GLY A 249 -35.80 -16.01 -13.10
CA GLY A 249 -35.25 -17.18 -13.78
C GLY A 249 -34.48 -16.85 -15.06
N THR A 250 -34.14 -15.58 -15.28
CA THR A 250 -33.37 -15.13 -16.45
C THR A 250 -31.90 -15.41 -16.23
N LYS A 251 -31.26 -16.04 -17.22
CA LYS A 251 -29.81 -16.26 -17.18
C LYS A 251 -29.08 -14.98 -17.53
N VAL A 252 -28.05 -14.67 -16.76
CA VAL A 252 -27.21 -13.49 -16.93
C VAL A 252 -25.75 -13.93 -16.92
N SER A 253 -25.06 -13.61 -18.01
CA SER A 253 -23.62 -13.74 -18.14
C SER A 253 -22.96 -12.41 -17.76
N ILE A 254 -22.05 -12.44 -16.80
CA ILE A 254 -21.30 -11.28 -16.31
C ILE A 254 -19.83 -11.55 -16.59
N LYS A 255 -19.28 -10.90 -17.62
CA LYS A 255 -17.91 -11.13 -18.07
C LYS A 255 -17.03 -9.94 -17.75
N GLN A 256 -15.98 -10.13 -16.96
CA GLN A 256 -14.96 -9.10 -16.79
C GLN A 256 -14.15 -8.96 -18.09
N ILE A 257 -14.11 -7.75 -18.63
CA ILE A 257 -13.37 -7.43 -19.87
C ILE A 257 -12.06 -6.70 -19.59
N LYS A 258 -11.95 -6.02 -18.44
CA LYS A 258 -10.74 -5.29 -18.04
C LYS A 258 -10.61 -5.26 -16.52
N SER A 259 -9.42 -5.54 -16.00
CA SER A 259 -9.08 -5.27 -14.61
C SER A 259 -8.70 -3.80 -14.43
N HIS A 260 -9.08 -3.19 -13.31
CA HIS A 260 -8.63 -1.82 -12.99
C HIS A 260 -7.33 -1.79 -12.21
N PHE A 261 -6.92 -2.89 -11.58
CA PHE A 261 -5.67 -2.93 -10.83
C PHE A 261 -4.49 -3.16 -11.78
N PRO A 262 -3.52 -2.24 -11.87
CA PRO A 262 -2.29 -2.42 -12.61
C PRO A 262 -1.47 -3.60 -12.06
N PHE A 263 -1.55 -4.73 -12.74
CA PHE A 263 -0.71 -5.90 -12.47
C PHE A 263 0.07 -6.23 -13.75
N GLY A 264 1.35 -5.90 -13.76
CA GLY A 264 2.16 -5.83 -14.97
C GLY A 264 3.56 -6.38 -14.82
N CYS A 265 4.31 -6.29 -15.92
CA CYS A 265 5.61 -6.92 -16.08
C CYS A 265 6.57 -5.97 -16.80
N GLY A 266 7.86 -6.03 -16.51
CA GLY A 266 8.89 -5.28 -17.24
C GLY A 266 8.97 -5.75 -18.70
N MET A 267 9.13 -4.81 -19.62
CA MET A 267 9.30 -5.06 -21.06
C MET A 267 10.62 -4.47 -21.54
N ASN A 268 11.35 -5.20 -22.37
CA ASN A 268 12.61 -4.75 -22.95
C ASN A 268 12.59 -4.86 -24.47
N HIS A 269 13.62 -4.32 -25.12
CA HIS A 269 13.71 -4.19 -26.57
C HIS A 269 13.60 -5.50 -27.38
N TYR A 270 13.83 -6.67 -26.77
CA TYR A 270 13.60 -7.95 -27.45
C TYR A 270 12.15 -8.13 -27.92
N ILE A 271 11.20 -7.38 -27.33
CA ILE A 271 9.80 -7.36 -27.77
C ILE A 271 9.65 -6.93 -29.24
N LEU A 272 10.59 -6.15 -29.78
CA LEU A 272 10.50 -5.63 -31.14
C LEU A 272 10.87 -6.67 -32.20
N THR A 273 11.62 -7.71 -31.84
CA THR A 273 12.22 -8.66 -32.78
C THR A 273 11.82 -10.11 -32.54
N ASN A 274 11.21 -10.42 -31.39
CA ASN A 274 10.81 -11.77 -31.02
C ASN A 274 9.27 -11.92 -31.00
N PRO A 275 8.64 -12.52 -32.03
CA PRO A 275 7.18 -12.72 -32.09
C PRO A 275 6.62 -13.59 -30.95
N ASP A 276 7.38 -14.58 -30.47
CA ASP A 276 6.94 -15.42 -29.36
C ASP A 276 6.89 -14.60 -28.06
N TYR A 277 7.84 -13.66 -27.87
CA TYR A 277 7.79 -12.73 -26.76
C TYR A 277 6.62 -11.75 -26.87
N GLN A 278 6.32 -11.26 -28.07
CA GLN A 278 5.14 -10.40 -28.31
C GLN A 278 3.85 -11.11 -27.89
N ASN A 279 3.66 -12.34 -28.36
CA ASN A 279 2.49 -13.15 -28.05
C ASN A 279 2.42 -13.51 -26.56
N TRP A 280 3.55 -13.92 -25.96
CA TRP A 280 3.64 -14.26 -24.55
C TRP A 280 3.30 -13.07 -23.64
N PHE A 281 3.80 -11.87 -23.97
CA PHE A 281 3.59 -10.67 -23.17
C PHE A 281 2.17 -10.12 -23.32
N ALA A 282 1.72 -9.88 -24.57
CA ALA A 282 0.46 -9.20 -24.84
C ALA A 282 -0.79 -10.00 -24.41
N SER A 283 -0.66 -11.32 -24.31
CA SER A 283 -1.71 -12.21 -23.78
C SER A 283 -1.87 -12.14 -22.26
N ARG A 284 -0.85 -11.69 -21.53
CA ARG A 284 -0.83 -11.69 -20.05
C ARG A 284 -0.97 -10.30 -19.45
N PHE A 285 -0.16 -9.35 -19.92
CA PHE A 285 0.06 -8.09 -19.22
C PHE A 285 -0.52 -6.91 -19.98
N LYS A 286 -1.27 -6.05 -19.27
CA LYS A 286 -1.82 -4.79 -19.78
C LYS A 286 -1.16 -3.55 -19.17
N TRP A 287 -0.13 -3.75 -18.35
CA TRP A 287 0.70 -2.69 -17.78
C TRP A 287 2.17 -3.09 -17.85
N THR A 288 3.03 -2.11 -18.11
CA THR A 288 4.47 -2.33 -18.24
C THR A 288 5.28 -1.14 -17.74
N THR A 289 6.53 -1.41 -17.39
CA THR A 289 7.61 -0.43 -17.41
C THR A 289 8.64 -0.88 -18.45
N PHE A 290 9.38 0.04 -19.06
CA PHE A 290 10.51 -0.34 -19.92
C PHE A 290 11.77 -0.49 -19.08
N THR A 291 12.53 -1.56 -19.32
CA THR A 291 13.67 -1.89 -18.45
C THR A 291 14.79 -0.85 -18.51
N ASN A 292 15.16 -0.43 -19.73
CA ASN A 292 16.31 0.44 -19.97
C ASN A 292 16.03 1.49 -21.04
N GLU A 293 15.03 1.26 -21.89
CA GLU A 293 14.91 1.90 -23.19
C GLU A 293 14.56 3.40 -23.10
N MET A 294 14.05 3.86 -21.96
CA MET A 294 13.80 5.28 -21.67
C MET A 294 14.87 5.94 -20.79
N LYS A 295 15.81 5.18 -20.19
CA LYS A 295 16.85 5.72 -19.29
C LYS A 295 17.83 6.64 -20.04
N TRP A 296 18.38 7.65 -19.36
CA TRP A 296 19.18 8.70 -20.01
C TRP A 296 20.40 8.14 -20.74
N TYR A 297 21.12 7.19 -20.14
CA TYR A 297 22.26 6.52 -20.78
C TYR A 297 21.88 5.70 -22.02
N SER A 298 20.62 5.28 -22.16
CA SER A 298 20.16 4.55 -23.34
C SER A 298 19.86 5.51 -24.50
N THR A 299 19.24 6.65 -24.18
CA THR A 299 18.69 7.57 -25.18
C THR A 299 19.63 8.71 -25.54
N GLU A 300 20.67 9.01 -24.76
CA GLU A 300 21.67 10.07 -25.07
C GLU A 300 23.09 9.65 -24.68
N LYS A 301 23.61 8.60 -25.34
CA LYS A 301 24.97 8.07 -25.10
C LYS A 301 26.07 9.09 -25.39
N ILE A 302 25.85 9.95 -26.39
CA ILE A 302 26.75 11.03 -26.79
C ILE A 302 25.98 12.33 -26.61
N GLN A 303 26.60 13.32 -25.96
CA GLN A 303 25.98 14.61 -25.68
C GLN A 303 25.35 15.21 -26.93
N GLY A 304 24.06 15.53 -26.86
CA GLY A 304 23.32 16.16 -27.94
C GLY A 304 22.82 15.22 -29.03
N LEU A 305 23.21 13.95 -29.04
CA LEU A 305 22.74 12.94 -30.01
C LEU A 305 21.70 12.02 -29.36
N GLU A 306 20.48 12.51 -29.26
CA GLU A 306 19.36 11.74 -28.72
C GLU A 306 18.86 10.68 -29.71
N ASN A 307 18.57 9.48 -29.22
CA ASN A 307 17.98 8.39 -29.98
C ASN A 307 16.92 7.65 -29.17
N TYR A 308 15.66 7.95 -29.48
CA TYR A 308 14.48 7.32 -28.88
C TYR A 308 13.87 6.21 -29.74
N THR A 309 14.51 5.82 -30.86
CA THR A 309 13.92 4.89 -31.86
C THR A 309 13.40 3.59 -31.24
N ILE A 310 14.14 3.01 -30.29
CA ILE A 310 13.73 1.75 -29.64
C ILE A 310 12.51 2.00 -28.73
N ALA A 311 12.59 2.99 -27.85
CA ALA A 311 11.50 3.33 -26.95
C ALA A 311 10.22 3.73 -27.71
N ASP A 312 10.34 4.54 -28.77
CA ASP A 312 9.21 4.97 -29.61
C ASP A 312 8.51 3.77 -30.27
N ASN A 313 9.28 2.78 -30.75
CA ASN A 313 8.71 1.55 -31.31
C ASN A 313 8.05 0.65 -30.24
N MET A 314 8.60 0.62 -29.02
CA MET A 314 7.99 -0.13 -27.92
C MET A 314 6.71 0.55 -27.40
N VAL A 315 6.66 1.89 -27.37
CA VAL A 315 5.43 2.64 -27.08
C VAL A 315 4.36 2.31 -28.11
N LYS A 316 4.72 2.30 -29.39
CA LYS A 316 3.81 1.90 -30.47
C LYS A 316 3.29 0.47 -30.32
N PHE A 317 4.17 -0.49 -30.03
CA PHE A 317 3.76 -1.88 -29.74
C PHE A 317 2.77 -1.94 -28.57
N SER A 318 3.05 -1.20 -27.50
CA SER A 318 2.22 -1.17 -26.30
C SER A 318 0.84 -0.59 -26.60
N GLN A 319 0.76 0.54 -27.32
CA GLN A 319 -0.49 1.16 -27.76
C GLN A 319 -1.33 0.21 -28.63
N GLN A 320 -0.70 -0.48 -29.58
CA GLN A 320 -1.38 -1.44 -30.46
C GLN A 320 -1.99 -2.63 -29.71
N ASN A 321 -1.43 -2.98 -28.56
CA ASN A 321 -1.85 -4.13 -27.74
C ASN A 321 -2.65 -3.71 -26.49
N GLY A 322 -2.99 -2.42 -26.35
CA GLY A 322 -3.71 -1.89 -25.19
C GLY A 322 -2.94 -2.02 -23.88
N ILE A 323 -1.61 -1.87 -23.92
CA ILE A 323 -0.71 -1.96 -22.77
C ILE A 323 -0.35 -0.55 -22.31
N SER A 324 -0.68 -0.22 -21.07
CA SER A 324 -0.33 1.06 -20.43
C SER A 324 1.12 1.06 -19.93
N ILE A 325 1.78 2.20 -20.00
CA ILE A 325 3.22 2.32 -19.75
C ILE A 325 3.49 3.27 -18.59
N ARG A 326 4.26 2.82 -17.61
CA ARG A 326 4.94 3.67 -16.63
C ARG A 326 6.31 4.05 -17.19
N GLY A 327 6.59 5.36 -17.26
CA GLY A 327 7.85 5.88 -17.75
C GLY A 327 8.95 5.69 -16.71
N HIS A 328 10.01 4.98 -17.06
CA HIS A 328 11.14 4.73 -16.18
C HIS A 328 12.46 4.92 -16.94
N ASN A 329 13.24 5.96 -16.64
CA ASN A 329 12.97 7.09 -15.74
C ASN A 329 13.45 8.40 -16.39
N VAL A 330 13.06 9.55 -15.82
CA VAL A 330 13.57 10.85 -16.27
C VAL A 330 15.02 10.99 -15.85
N PHE A 331 15.28 10.88 -14.54
CA PHE A 331 16.60 10.90 -13.92
C PHE A 331 16.81 9.71 -12.99
N TRP A 332 18.03 9.19 -12.97
CA TRP A 332 18.50 8.21 -12.00
C TRP A 332 19.60 8.83 -11.16
N ASP A 333 19.40 8.98 -9.86
CA ASP A 333 20.26 9.78 -9.01
C ASP A 333 21.63 9.13 -8.71
N ASP A 334 21.77 7.82 -8.88
CA ASP A 334 23.07 7.13 -8.75
C ASP A 334 24.07 7.62 -9.83
N PRO A 335 25.21 8.22 -9.44
CA PRO A 335 26.25 8.67 -10.37
C PRO A 335 26.73 7.60 -11.34
N LYS A 336 26.69 6.33 -10.95
CA LYS A 336 27.11 5.19 -11.79
C LYS A 336 26.30 5.09 -13.08
N TYR A 337 24.99 5.37 -13.01
CA TYR A 337 24.05 5.22 -14.12
C TYR A 337 23.86 6.51 -14.93
N GLN A 338 24.61 7.57 -14.65
CA GLN A 338 24.66 8.74 -15.53
C GLN A 338 25.34 8.40 -16.87
N PRO A 339 24.96 9.04 -17.99
CA PRO A 339 25.76 8.99 -19.21
C PRO A 339 27.21 9.42 -18.93
N ASP A 340 28.19 8.80 -19.57
CA ASP A 340 29.60 9.05 -19.23
C ASP A 340 30.01 10.52 -19.41
N TRP A 341 29.45 11.22 -20.39
CA TRP A 341 29.70 12.64 -20.63
C TRP A 341 29.07 13.57 -19.58
N VAL A 342 28.05 13.10 -18.84
CA VAL A 342 27.36 13.88 -17.78
C VAL A 342 28.20 13.91 -16.50
N LYS A 343 28.92 12.82 -16.20
CA LYS A 343 29.68 12.65 -14.94
C LYS A 343 30.77 13.70 -14.72
N SER A 344 31.27 14.32 -15.79
CA SER A 344 32.37 15.29 -15.75
C SER A 344 31.95 16.74 -15.97
N LEU A 345 30.65 17.01 -16.09
CA LEU A 345 30.15 18.37 -16.35
C LEU A 345 30.33 19.27 -15.14
N SER A 346 30.59 20.55 -15.38
CA SER A 346 30.44 21.57 -14.34
C SER A 346 28.96 21.72 -13.93
N PRO A 347 28.65 22.27 -12.74
CA PRO A 347 27.27 22.52 -12.32
C PRO A 347 26.39 23.26 -13.35
N GLU A 348 26.94 24.24 -14.07
CA GLU A 348 26.19 25.01 -15.08
C GLU A 348 25.89 24.20 -16.34
N GLU A 349 26.88 23.42 -16.80
CA GLU A 349 26.70 22.51 -17.93
C GLU A 349 25.74 21.37 -17.57
N LEU A 350 25.82 20.85 -16.35
CA LEU A 350 24.89 19.84 -15.84
C LEU A 350 23.46 20.40 -15.74
N ARG A 351 23.28 21.63 -15.26
CA ARG A 351 21.97 22.29 -15.23
C ARG A 351 21.37 22.38 -16.62
N THR A 352 22.17 22.78 -17.60
CA THR A 352 21.75 22.86 -19.00
C THR A 352 21.40 21.49 -19.57
N ALA A 353 22.23 20.47 -19.30
CA ALA A 353 22.00 19.10 -19.75
C ALA A 353 20.74 18.49 -19.12
N ALA A 354 20.55 18.63 -17.80
CA ALA A 354 19.38 18.16 -17.08
C ALA A 354 18.10 18.84 -17.60
N ALA A 355 18.13 20.18 -17.77
CA ALA A 355 17.01 20.92 -18.34
C ALA A 355 16.65 20.42 -19.75
N LYS A 356 17.65 20.16 -20.61
CA LYS A 356 17.40 19.59 -21.94
C LYS A 356 16.82 18.18 -21.86
N ARG A 357 17.35 17.32 -20.99
CA ARG A 357 16.91 15.95 -20.78
C ARG A 357 15.43 15.87 -20.39
N ILE A 358 15.04 16.57 -19.31
CA ILE A 358 13.66 16.54 -18.83
C ILE A 358 12.69 17.10 -19.88
N ASN A 359 13.06 18.19 -20.56
CA ASN A 359 12.25 18.74 -21.65
C ASN A 359 12.08 17.75 -22.80
N SER A 360 13.15 17.05 -23.21
CA SER A 360 13.08 16.12 -24.33
C SER A 360 12.22 14.90 -24.02
N VAL A 361 12.54 14.19 -22.93
CA VAL A 361 11.91 12.89 -22.63
C VAL A 361 10.46 13.04 -22.18
N VAL A 362 10.14 14.03 -21.34
CA VAL A 362 8.78 14.22 -20.83
C VAL A 362 7.86 14.77 -21.93
N CYS A 363 8.30 15.77 -22.71
CA CYS A 363 7.48 16.27 -23.82
C CYS A 363 7.22 15.21 -24.89
N ARG A 364 8.22 14.35 -25.17
CA ARG A 364 8.09 13.30 -26.19
C ARG A 364 6.98 12.31 -25.87
N TYR A 365 6.84 11.92 -24.60
CA TYR A 365 5.87 10.91 -24.19
C TYR A 365 4.64 11.47 -23.45
N ARG A 366 4.48 12.79 -23.42
CA ARG A 366 3.31 13.46 -22.85
C ARG A 366 2.00 12.83 -23.35
N GLY A 367 1.13 12.47 -22.43
CA GLY A 367 -0.17 11.84 -22.73
C GLY A 367 -0.11 10.41 -23.27
N GLN A 368 1.08 9.79 -23.33
CA GLN A 368 1.25 8.39 -23.77
C GLN A 368 1.59 7.43 -22.61
N LEU A 369 1.92 7.98 -21.44
CA LEU A 369 2.30 7.25 -20.25
C LEU A 369 1.26 7.50 -19.15
N ILE A 370 1.13 6.56 -18.21
CA ILE A 370 0.22 6.70 -17.07
C ILE A 370 0.90 7.27 -15.83
N ALA A 371 2.23 7.24 -15.79
CA ALA A 371 3.05 7.70 -14.67
C ALA A 371 4.50 7.90 -15.12
N TRP A 372 5.24 8.73 -14.38
CA TRP A 372 6.67 8.94 -14.55
C TRP A 372 7.42 8.66 -13.26
N ASP A 373 8.52 7.93 -13.36
CA ASP A 373 9.60 8.02 -12.38
C ASP A 373 10.44 9.23 -12.70
N VAL A 374 10.21 10.30 -11.94
CA VAL A 374 10.95 11.56 -12.13
C VAL A 374 12.37 11.38 -11.59
N MET A 375 12.47 10.99 -10.31
CA MET A 375 13.75 10.67 -9.67
C MET A 375 13.75 9.21 -9.22
N ASN A 376 14.73 8.46 -9.70
CA ASN A 376 15.03 7.12 -9.22
C ASN A 376 16.21 7.18 -8.24
N GLU A 377 16.01 6.63 -7.04
CA GLU A 377 17.04 6.38 -6.02
C GLU A 377 17.65 7.61 -5.34
N ASN A 378 16.88 8.69 -5.23
CA ASN A 378 17.31 9.94 -4.61
C ASN A 378 17.15 9.97 -3.07
N VAL A 379 16.83 8.83 -2.44
CA VAL A 379 17.02 8.66 -0.98
C VAL A 379 18.43 8.13 -0.71
N HIS A 380 18.90 7.18 -1.53
CA HIS A 380 20.27 6.65 -1.45
C HIS A 380 21.33 7.61 -1.98
N PHE A 381 21.03 8.30 -3.07
CA PHE A 381 21.97 9.16 -3.78
C PHE A 381 21.51 10.62 -3.77
N ARG A 382 22.46 11.53 -4.03
CA ARG A 382 22.22 12.97 -4.06
C ARG A 382 22.93 13.66 -5.24
N PHE A 383 23.17 12.97 -6.36
CA PHE A 383 23.96 13.49 -7.48
C PHE A 383 23.45 14.85 -7.97
N PHE A 384 22.15 14.99 -8.21
CA PHE A 384 21.60 16.25 -8.72
C PHE A 384 21.58 17.32 -7.63
N GLU A 385 21.27 16.97 -6.38
CA GLU A 385 21.22 17.93 -5.27
C GLU A 385 22.62 18.47 -4.90
N ASP A 386 23.62 17.60 -4.88
CA ASP A 386 25.00 17.97 -4.54
C ASP A 386 25.64 18.86 -5.62
N ASN A 387 25.25 18.70 -6.90
CA ASN A 387 25.80 19.48 -8.01
C ASN A 387 24.95 20.71 -8.38
N LEU A 388 23.62 20.66 -8.24
CA LEU A 388 22.71 21.70 -8.69
C LEU A 388 22.02 22.47 -7.55
N GLY A 389 22.20 22.04 -6.30
CA GLY A 389 21.62 22.65 -5.11
C GLY A 389 20.50 21.80 -4.50
N GLU A 390 20.21 22.04 -3.21
CA GLU A 390 19.35 21.21 -2.37
C GLU A 390 17.94 20.94 -2.94
N ASN A 391 17.38 21.90 -3.70
CA ASN A 391 16.04 21.79 -4.29
C ASN A 391 16.01 21.09 -5.67
N ALA A 392 17.14 20.64 -6.22
CA ALA A 392 17.22 20.15 -7.60
C ALA A 392 16.26 18.97 -7.90
N SER A 393 16.12 18.03 -6.96
CA SER A 393 15.12 16.96 -7.09
C SER A 393 13.71 17.56 -7.17
N ALA A 394 13.34 18.41 -6.22
CA ALA A 394 11.99 18.98 -6.14
C ALA A 394 11.63 19.86 -7.34
N GLU A 395 12.60 20.61 -7.88
CA GLU A 395 12.47 21.36 -9.13
C GLU A 395 12.17 20.43 -10.32
N SER A 396 12.79 19.26 -10.38
CA SER A 396 12.55 18.27 -11.44
C SER A 396 11.11 17.77 -11.44
N TYR A 397 10.50 17.53 -10.27
CA TYR A 397 9.07 17.20 -10.17
C TYR A 397 8.17 18.34 -10.66
N SER A 398 8.48 19.58 -10.26
CA SER A 398 7.74 20.75 -10.69
C SER A 398 7.78 20.91 -12.21
N ILE A 399 8.93 20.71 -12.83
CA ILE A 399 9.11 20.81 -14.29
C ILE A 399 8.37 19.66 -14.98
N ALA A 400 8.53 18.42 -14.51
CA ALA A 400 7.85 17.25 -15.10
C ALA A 400 6.33 17.42 -15.12
N GLN A 401 5.72 17.86 -14.00
CA GLN A 401 4.28 18.13 -13.91
C GLN A 401 3.81 19.26 -14.84
N GLN A 402 4.64 20.28 -15.08
CA GLN A 402 4.30 21.34 -16.03
C GLN A 402 4.32 20.84 -17.49
N LEU A 403 5.26 19.95 -17.81
CA LEU A 403 5.40 19.39 -19.16
C LEU A 403 4.32 18.33 -19.46
N ASP A 404 3.93 17.54 -18.46
CA ASP A 404 2.93 16.48 -18.55
C ASP A 404 1.95 16.50 -17.36
N PRO A 405 0.94 17.39 -17.39
CA PRO A 405 0.10 17.68 -16.22
C PRO A 405 -0.89 16.56 -15.84
N ASP A 406 -1.13 15.60 -16.72
CA ASP A 406 -2.12 14.54 -16.50
C ASP A 406 -1.50 13.24 -15.95
N THR A 407 -0.18 13.18 -15.80
CA THR A 407 0.53 11.99 -15.27
C THR A 407 0.88 12.15 -13.80
N VAL A 408 0.99 10.99 -13.13
CA VAL A 408 1.42 10.91 -11.73
C VAL A 408 2.95 10.84 -11.68
N MET A 409 3.56 11.67 -10.84
CA MET A 409 5.00 11.81 -10.67
C MET A 409 5.48 11.01 -9.45
N PHE A 410 6.17 9.90 -9.71
CA PHE A 410 6.65 8.97 -8.70
C PHE A 410 8.09 9.27 -8.29
N MET A 411 8.35 9.10 -7.00
CA MET A 411 9.68 8.87 -6.44
C MET A 411 9.89 7.36 -6.33
N ASN A 412 10.92 6.82 -6.98
CA ASN A 412 11.15 5.37 -7.05
C ASN A 412 12.41 4.98 -6.28
N GLU A 413 12.31 4.06 -5.31
CA GLU A 413 13.43 3.70 -4.42
C GLU A 413 13.47 2.20 -4.10
N TYR A 414 14.68 1.65 -3.98
CA TYR A 414 14.92 0.25 -3.60
C TYR A 414 15.19 0.08 -2.11
N ASN A 415 15.18 -1.16 -1.63
CA ASN A 415 15.45 -1.55 -0.24
C ASN A 415 14.52 -0.92 0.83
N THR A 416 13.42 -0.32 0.40
CA THR A 416 12.43 0.27 1.30
C THR A 416 11.61 -0.79 2.03
N ILE A 417 11.22 -1.86 1.34
CA ILE A 417 10.36 -2.95 1.82
C ILE A 417 11.07 -4.30 1.91
N GLU A 418 12.26 -4.39 1.32
CA GLU A 418 13.01 -5.63 1.08
C GLU A 418 13.95 -5.97 2.23
N TYR A 419 14.71 -4.99 2.72
CA TYR A 419 15.77 -5.17 3.73
C TYR A 419 15.72 -4.07 4.77
N SER A 420 15.31 -4.44 5.98
CA SER A 420 15.21 -3.51 7.12
C SER A 420 16.56 -2.96 7.60
N GLU A 421 17.66 -3.59 7.19
CA GLU A 421 19.03 -3.25 7.55
C GLU A 421 19.57 -2.06 6.75
N ASP A 422 18.96 -1.75 5.60
CA ASP A 422 19.34 -0.57 4.80
C ASP A 422 18.78 0.70 5.43
N LYS A 423 19.59 1.30 6.30
CA LYS A 423 19.19 2.51 7.02
C LYS A 423 19.03 3.73 6.12
N ASN A 424 19.58 3.73 4.90
CA ASN A 424 19.49 4.89 4.01
C ASN A 424 18.05 5.07 3.52
N SER A 425 17.44 3.99 3.03
CA SER A 425 16.09 3.94 2.45
C SER A 425 15.01 3.48 3.43
N SER A 426 15.29 3.52 4.75
CA SER A 426 14.27 3.33 5.78
C SER A 426 13.00 4.13 5.45
N ALA A 427 11.85 3.60 5.83
CA ALA A 427 10.59 4.20 5.44
C ALA A 427 10.46 5.65 5.96
N ALA A 428 11.06 5.96 7.13
CA ALA A 428 11.13 7.32 7.65
C ALA A 428 11.96 8.26 6.76
N ASN A 429 13.12 7.81 6.25
CA ASN A 429 13.94 8.61 5.33
C ASN A 429 13.27 8.81 3.98
N TYR A 430 12.61 7.77 3.45
CA TYR A 430 11.79 7.90 2.24
C TYR A 430 10.71 8.96 2.45
N LYS A 431 9.92 8.85 3.54
CA LYS A 431 8.87 9.81 3.87
C LYS A 431 9.42 11.23 4.02
N LYS A 432 10.58 11.39 4.65
CA LYS A 432 11.26 12.68 4.78
C LYS A 432 11.63 13.27 3.41
N LYS A 433 12.28 12.52 2.52
CA LYS A 433 12.62 13.00 1.17
C LYS A 433 11.37 13.35 0.36
N LEU A 434 10.30 12.57 0.51
CA LEU A 434 9.02 12.86 -0.12
C LEU A 434 8.40 14.17 0.42
N GLU A 435 8.42 14.39 1.73
CA GLU A 435 7.98 15.64 2.37
C GLU A 435 8.80 16.84 1.85
N GLU A 436 10.13 16.71 1.71
CA GLU A 436 11.00 17.72 1.12
C GLU A 436 10.54 18.10 -0.30
N ILE A 437 10.32 17.12 -1.17
CA ILE A 437 9.85 17.33 -2.55
C ILE A 437 8.48 18.02 -2.58
N LEU A 438 7.52 17.54 -1.77
CA LEU A 438 6.16 18.09 -1.74
C LEU A 438 6.10 19.50 -1.16
N SER A 439 6.98 19.83 -0.22
CA SER A 439 7.02 21.14 0.42
C SER A 439 7.55 22.27 -0.49
N TYR A 440 8.19 21.91 -1.61
CA TYR A 440 8.70 22.88 -2.57
C TYR A 440 7.55 23.71 -3.16
N PRO A 441 7.63 25.06 -3.19
CA PRO A 441 6.51 25.91 -3.62
C PRO A 441 5.95 25.60 -5.02
N GLY A 442 6.78 25.09 -5.94
CA GLY A 442 6.34 24.67 -7.28
C GLY A 442 5.49 23.39 -7.31
N ASN A 443 5.46 22.63 -6.21
CA ASN A 443 4.82 21.32 -6.11
C ASN A 443 3.50 21.32 -5.33
N ALA A 444 2.91 22.49 -5.05
CA ALA A 444 1.67 22.61 -4.28
C ALA A 444 0.49 21.78 -4.83
N ASN A 445 0.45 21.55 -6.15
CA ASN A 445 -0.56 20.73 -6.84
C ASN A 445 0.06 19.49 -7.52
N LEU A 446 1.23 19.02 -7.04
CA LEU A 446 1.91 17.87 -7.63
C LEU A 446 1.03 16.62 -7.48
N SER A 447 0.76 15.95 -8.59
CA SER A 447 0.15 14.62 -8.58
C SER A 447 1.24 13.61 -8.26
N ALA A 448 1.52 13.39 -6.98
CA ALA A 448 2.64 12.57 -6.55
C ALA A 448 2.27 11.09 -6.33
N GLY A 449 3.23 10.20 -6.51
CA GLY A 449 3.12 8.77 -6.21
C GLY A 449 4.35 8.23 -5.50
N ILE A 450 4.19 7.10 -4.81
CA ILE A 450 5.25 6.41 -4.06
C ILE A 450 5.62 5.14 -4.83
N GLY A 451 6.86 5.05 -5.29
CA GLY A 451 7.40 3.89 -6.00
C GLY A 451 8.38 3.11 -5.14
N LEU A 452 8.08 1.84 -4.89
CA LEU A 452 8.92 0.92 -4.11
C LEU A 452 9.35 -0.22 -5.03
N GLN A 453 10.65 -0.33 -5.34
CA GLN A 453 11.14 -1.25 -6.38
C GLN A 453 10.74 -2.70 -6.08
N GLY A 454 11.04 -3.22 -4.89
CA GLY A 454 10.68 -4.58 -4.50
C GLY A 454 11.65 -5.63 -5.04
N HIS A 455 12.95 -5.35 -5.05
CA HIS A 455 14.00 -6.30 -5.42
C HIS A 455 14.37 -7.22 -4.25
N PHE A 456 13.53 -8.22 -3.98
CA PHE A 456 13.72 -9.11 -2.83
C PHE A 456 14.88 -10.09 -3.07
N GLY A 457 15.59 -10.43 -1.99
CA GLY A 457 16.64 -11.44 -2.02
C GLY A 457 16.10 -12.86 -2.16
N SER A 458 16.99 -13.84 -2.11
CA SER A 458 16.61 -15.26 -2.11
C SER A 458 16.18 -15.79 -0.72
N GLY A 459 16.33 -14.96 0.33
CA GLY A 459 15.90 -15.24 1.69
C GLY A 459 14.39 -15.07 1.89
N GLN A 460 13.89 -15.55 3.02
CA GLN A 460 12.48 -15.38 3.40
C GLN A 460 12.14 -13.88 3.51
N PRO A 461 11.17 -13.36 2.72
CA PRO A 461 10.74 -11.97 2.84
C PRO A 461 10.11 -11.71 4.21
N ASN A 462 10.40 -10.56 4.79
CA ASN A 462 9.80 -10.12 6.05
C ASN A 462 8.47 -9.40 5.78
N LEU A 463 7.38 -10.15 5.65
CA LEU A 463 6.05 -9.60 5.33
C LEU A 463 5.52 -8.62 6.38
N ALA A 464 5.88 -8.80 7.66
CA ALA A 464 5.46 -7.88 8.72
C ALA A 464 6.15 -6.52 8.60
N TYR A 465 7.46 -6.52 8.26
CA TYR A 465 8.18 -5.29 7.94
C TYR A 465 7.64 -4.63 6.66
N MET A 466 7.42 -5.40 5.59
CA MET A 466 6.81 -4.87 4.37
C MET A 466 5.45 -4.22 4.65
N ARG A 467 4.57 -4.85 5.45
CA ARG A 467 3.29 -4.28 5.88
C ARG A 467 3.48 -2.96 6.63
N SER A 468 4.43 -2.87 7.57
CA SER A 468 4.62 -1.64 8.34
C SER A 468 5.11 -0.47 7.48
N VAL A 469 5.98 -0.73 6.50
CA VAL A 469 6.44 0.28 5.55
C VAL A 469 5.27 0.77 4.68
N LEU A 470 4.46 -0.15 4.16
CA LEU A 470 3.28 0.18 3.36
C LEU A 470 2.23 0.95 4.18
N ASP A 471 2.02 0.59 5.45
CA ASP A 471 1.11 1.31 6.36
C ASP A 471 1.59 2.76 6.56
N MET A 472 2.87 2.95 6.87
CA MET A 472 3.42 4.28 7.16
C MET A 472 3.44 5.17 5.92
N LEU A 473 3.89 4.65 4.78
CA LEU A 473 3.87 5.40 3.52
C LEU A 473 2.44 5.62 3.03
N GLY A 474 1.54 4.68 3.27
CA GLY A 474 0.11 4.79 2.94
C GLY A 474 -0.61 5.89 3.72
N ALA A 475 -0.15 6.20 4.93
CA ALA A 475 -0.67 7.30 5.76
C ALA A 475 -0.49 8.69 5.12
N THR A 476 0.41 8.82 4.14
CA THR A 476 0.56 10.05 3.34
C THR A 476 -0.69 10.33 2.50
N GLY A 477 -1.46 9.30 2.14
CA GLY A 477 -2.60 9.36 1.24
C GLY A 477 -2.22 9.30 -0.24
N LEU A 478 -0.93 9.19 -0.56
CA LEU A 478 -0.45 9.05 -1.94
C LEU A 478 -0.56 7.59 -2.41
N PRO A 479 -0.79 7.35 -3.71
CA PRO A 479 -0.83 5.99 -4.26
C PRO A 479 0.56 5.35 -4.20
N ILE A 480 0.64 4.14 -3.64
CA ILE A 480 1.87 3.32 -3.65
C ILE A 480 1.84 2.38 -4.83
N TRP A 481 2.96 2.23 -5.53
CA TRP A 481 3.19 1.16 -6.49
C TRP A 481 4.37 0.33 -6.04
N LEU A 482 4.25 -0.99 -6.19
CA LEU A 482 5.44 -1.85 -6.26
C LEU A 482 5.89 -1.89 -7.71
N THR A 483 7.13 -1.54 -8.00
CA THR A 483 7.44 -1.01 -9.34
C THR A 483 8.36 -1.91 -10.16
N GLU A 484 9.12 -2.77 -9.49
CA GLU A 484 10.16 -3.60 -10.09
C GLU A 484 10.26 -4.97 -9.38
N VAL A 485 9.12 -5.53 -8.93
CA VAL A 485 9.14 -6.71 -8.05
C VAL A 485 9.83 -7.90 -8.70
N ASP A 486 10.87 -8.40 -8.06
CA ASP A 486 11.46 -9.71 -8.32
C ASP A 486 11.99 -10.33 -7.03
N VAL A 487 12.34 -11.62 -7.10
CA VAL A 487 12.91 -12.37 -5.97
C VAL A 487 14.21 -13.02 -6.42
N GLY A 488 15.25 -12.95 -5.60
CA GLY A 488 16.53 -13.60 -5.87
C GLY A 488 16.39 -15.12 -6.06
N LYS A 489 17.29 -15.73 -6.84
CA LYS A 489 17.27 -17.18 -7.08
C LYS A 489 17.43 -17.98 -5.79
N GLY A 490 16.52 -18.91 -5.56
CA GLY A 490 16.56 -19.82 -4.43
C GLY A 490 15.52 -20.94 -4.57
N PRO A 491 15.57 -21.97 -3.70
CA PRO A 491 14.63 -23.09 -3.74
C PRO A 491 13.17 -22.65 -3.53
N ASN A 492 12.94 -21.54 -2.82
CA ASN A 492 11.61 -21.01 -2.49
C ASN A 492 11.23 -19.77 -3.32
N GLN A 493 11.95 -19.47 -4.42
CA GLN A 493 11.75 -18.24 -5.19
C GLN A 493 10.28 -18.01 -5.60
N ALA A 494 9.61 -19.04 -6.14
CA ALA A 494 8.21 -18.93 -6.55
C ALA A 494 7.26 -18.69 -5.37
N GLN A 495 7.51 -19.36 -4.23
CA GLN A 495 6.72 -19.16 -3.02
C GLN A 495 6.89 -17.74 -2.47
N TYR A 496 8.12 -17.23 -2.38
CA TYR A 496 8.38 -15.89 -1.88
C TYR A 496 7.85 -14.81 -2.82
N LEU A 497 7.86 -15.06 -4.13
CA LEU A 497 7.19 -14.19 -5.10
C LEU A 497 5.69 -14.12 -4.81
N GLU A 498 5.03 -15.27 -4.61
CA GLU A 498 3.60 -15.28 -4.24
C GLU A 498 3.33 -14.51 -2.93
N GLU A 499 4.15 -14.72 -1.90
CA GLU A 499 4.04 -14.05 -0.60
C GLU A 499 4.14 -12.51 -0.74
N VAL A 500 5.14 -12.00 -1.48
CA VAL A 500 5.35 -10.56 -1.72
C VAL A 500 4.22 -9.95 -2.55
N LEU A 501 3.82 -10.59 -3.65
CA LEU A 501 2.78 -10.06 -4.54
C LEU A 501 1.43 -9.96 -3.82
N ARG A 502 1.09 -10.93 -2.97
CA ARG A 502 -0.12 -10.92 -2.16
C ARG A 502 -0.09 -9.87 -1.06
N GLU A 503 1.08 -9.66 -0.45
CA GLU A 503 1.26 -8.62 0.55
C GLU A 503 1.00 -7.24 -0.05
N GLY A 504 1.59 -6.95 -1.22
CA GLY A 504 1.31 -5.73 -1.97
C GLY A 504 -0.15 -5.62 -2.43
N TYR A 505 -0.70 -6.66 -3.06
CA TYR A 505 -2.05 -6.63 -3.63
C TYR A 505 -3.13 -6.46 -2.57
N SER A 506 -2.94 -7.03 -1.37
CA SER A 506 -3.89 -6.91 -0.26
C SER A 506 -3.85 -5.55 0.46
N HIS A 507 -2.82 -4.71 0.22
CA HIS A 507 -2.69 -3.44 0.95
C HIS A 507 -3.51 -2.30 0.31
N PRO A 508 -4.38 -1.59 1.06
CA PRO A 508 -5.29 -0.59 0.49
C PRO A 508 -4.59 0.57 -0.23
N ALA A 509 -3.43 1.01 0.26
CA ALA A 509 -2.65 2.09 -0.35
C ALA A 509 -1.88 1.68 -1.61
N VAL A 510 -1.65 0.39 -1.82
CA VAL A 510 -1.02 -0.10 -3.05
C VAL A 510 -2.05 -0.05 -4.18
N LYS A 511 -1.72 0.67 -5.24
CA LYS A 511 -2.56 0.93 -6.41
C LYS A 511 -1.99 0.34 -7.70
N GLY A 512 -0.86 -0.35 -7.66
CA GLY A 512 -0.28 -1.05 -8.80
C GLY A 512 0.94 -1.89 -8.42
N ILE A 513 1.20 -2.93 -9.20
CA ILE A 513 2.36 -3.80 -9.10
C ILE A 513 2.90 -4.02 -10.51
N ILE A 514 4.16 -3.67 -10.74
CA ILE A 514 4.94 -4.06 -11.91
C ILE A 514 6.06 -4.98 -11.42
N MET A 515 6.20 -6.14 -12.03
CA MET A 515 7.26 -7.10 -11.74
C MET A 515 8.43 -6.91 -12.69
N PHE A 516 9.68 -6.93 -12.22
CA PHE A 516 10.88 -6.85 -13.06
C PHE A 516 11.33 -8.23 -13.56
N VAL A 517 10.38 -8.94 -14.15
CA VAL A 517 10.49 -10.36 -14.53
C VAL A 517 10.16 -10.54 -16.01
N GLY A 518 10.36 -11.74 -16.54
CA GLY A 518 10.02 -12.06 -17.93
C GLY A 518 10.59 -13.39 -18.41
N PRO A 519 10.55 -13.67 -19.71
CA PRO A 519 11.09 -14.91 -20.25
C PRO A 519 12.62 -14.87 -20.32
N LEU A 520 13.25 -16.03 -20.12
CA LEU A 520 14.71 -16.19 -20.24
C LEU A 520 15.18 -15.84 -21.65
N ALA A 521 14.36 -16.12 -22.67
CA ALA A 521 14.59 -15.74 -24.06
C ALA A 521 14.79 -14.22 -24.26
N ALA A 522 14.23 -13.39 -23.38
CA ALA A 522 14.40 -11.94 -23.37
C ALA A 522 15.43 -11.47 -22.34
N GLY A 523 16.23 -12.37 -21.75
CA GLY A 523 17.33 -12.02 -20.85
C GLY A 523 16.94 -11.83 -19.38
N PHE A 524 15.68 -12.05 -19.00
CA PHE A 524 15.27 -12.01 -17.58
C PHE A 524 15.80 -13.23 -16.84
N ASN A 525 16.80 -13.00 -15.98
CA ASN A 525 17.59 -14.06 -15.37
C ASN A 525 17.59 -14.05 -13.84
N VAL A 526 16.92 -13.12 -13.16
CA VAL A 526 16.76 -13.08 -11.70
C VAL A 526 15.57 -13.95 -11.31
N THR A 527 14.36 -13.43 -11.54
CA THR A 527 13.11 -14.20 -11.55
C THR A 527 12.63 -14.34 -13.00
N THR A 528 12.63 -15.58 -13.48
CA THR A 528 12.22 -15.92 -14.84
C THR A 528 10.81 -16.48 -14.80
N LEU A 529 9.89 -15.97 -15.61
CA LEU A 529 8.52 -16.50 -15.70
C LEU A 529 8.37 -17.60 -16.76
N ALA A 530 9.18 -17.55 -17.82
CA ALA A 530 9.20 -18.61 -18.83
C ALA A 530 10.63 -18.90 -19.31
N ASP A 531 10.91 -20.13 -19.70
CA ASP A 531 12.23 -20.53 -20.20
C ASP A 531 12.50 -19.99 -21.63
N LYS A 532 13.60 -20.45 -22.24
CA LYS A 532 14.00 -20.03 -23.60
C LYS A 532 13.00 -20.46 -24.69
N ASP A 533 12.19 -21.48 -24.40
CA ASP A 533 11.19 -22.06 -25.31
C ASP A 533 9.77 -21.59 -24.92
N PHE A 534 9.68 -20.53 -24.10
CA PHE A 534 8.44 -19.94 -23.57
C PHE A 534 7.56 -20.91 -22.76
N LYS A 535 8.16 -21.96 -22.17
CA LYS A 535 7.47 -22.81 -21.19
C LYS A 535 7.49 -22.15 -19.82
N ASN A 536 6.38 -22.21 -19.10
CA ASN A 536 6.28 -21.61 -17.78
C ASN A 536 7.31 -22.21 -16.80
N THR A 537 7.85 -21.36 -15.95
CA THR A 537 8.60 -21.76 -14.75
C THR A 537 7.63 -21.83 -13.57
N PRO A 538 8.05 -22.37 -12.40
CA PRO A 538 7.23 -22.30 -11.18
C PRO A 538 6.84 -20.86 -10.79
N SER A 539 7.71 -19.88 -11.03
CA SER A 539 7.37 -18.47 -10.79
C SER A 539 6.37 -17.94 -11.82
N GLY A 540 6.45 -18.40 -13.08
CA GLY A 540 5.43 -18.16 -14.10
C GLY A 540 4.07 -18.72 -13.71
N ASP A 541 4.03 -19.94 -13.18
CA ASP A 541 2.80 -20.59 -12.72
C ASP A 541 2.15 -19.81 -11.57
N VAL A 542 2.95 -19.27 -10.65
CA VAL A 542 2.48 -18.37 -9.59
C VAL A 542 1.83 -17.12 -10.17
N VAL A 543 2.49 -16.46 -11.14
CA VAL A 543 1.96 -15.21 -11.73
C VAL A 543 0.68 -15.48 -12.52
N ASP A 544 0.64 -16.52 -13.35
CA ASP A 544 -0.55 -16.89 -14.11
C ASP A 544 -1.72 -17.24 -13.16
N LYS A 545 -1.45 -17.98 -12.07
CA LYS A 545 -2.43 -18.25 -11.00
C LYS A 545 -3.00 -16.96 -10.39
N LEU A 546 -2.14 -15.98 -10.08
CA LEU A 546 -2.59 -14.72 -9.47
C LEU A 546 -3.39 -13.85 -10.45
N ILE A 547 -3.04 -13.86 -11.75
CA ILE A 547 -3.84 -13.20 -12.80
C ILE A 547 -5.25 -13.78 -12.83
N ASP A 548 -5.37 -15.12 -12.78
CA ASP A 548 -6.66 -15.80 -12.78
C ASP A 548 -7.44 -15.57 -11.48
N GLU A 549 -6.76 -15.59 -10.33
CA GLU A 549 -7.39 -15.41 -9.00
C GLU A 549 -7.90 -13.99 -8.78
N TRP A 550 -7.19 -12.97 -9.28
CA TRP A 550 -7.54 -11.55 -9.14
C TRP A 550 -8.42 -11.03 -10.27
N ASN A 551 -9.28 -11.91 -10.76
CA ASN A 551 -10.22 -11.68 -11.84
C ASN A 551 -11.55 -12.34 -11.49
N SER A 552 -12.66 -11.69 -11.81
CA SER A 552 -14.00 -12.27 -11.64
C SER A 552 -14.36 -13.27 -12.74
N GLY A 553 -13.60 -13.31 -13.83
CA GLY A 553 -13.85 -14.16 -14.99
C GLY A 553 -15.22 -13.91 -15.62
N THR A 554 -15.83 -14.99 -16.10
CA THR A 554 -17.24 -15.03 -16.51
C THR A 554 -18.07 -15.72 -15.44
N GLN A 555 -19.09 -15.03 -14.93
CA GLN A 555 -20.06 -15.56 -13.99
C GLN A 555 -21.40 -15.78 -14.68
N GLU A 556 -21.96 -16.97 -14.55
CA GLU A 556 -23.29 -17.32 -15.07
C GLU A 556 -24.26 -17.48 -13.90
N ILE A 557 -25.20 -16.54 -13.77
CA ILE A 557 -26.13 -16.50 -12.63
C ILE A 557 -27.56 -16.34 -13.15
N THR A 558 -28.52 -16.86 -12.39
CA THR A 558 -29.96 -16.71 -12.69
C THR A 558 -30.60 -15.74 -11.70
N THR A 559 -31.49 -14.89 -12.19
CA THR A 559 -32.22 -13.92 -11.36
C THR A 559 -33.19 -14.57 -10.38
N ASP A 560 -33.37 -13.94 -9.22
CA ASP A 560 -34.36 -14.32 -8.21
C ASP A 560 -35.81 -13.97 -8.62
N ASP A 561 -36.76 -14.17 -7.69
CA ASP A 561 -38.18 -13.91 -7.92
C ASP A 561 -38.52 -12.43 -8.15
N GLN A 562 -37.62 -11.52 -7.80
CA GLN A 562 -37.71 -10.07 -7.99
C GLN A 562 -36.77 -9.58 -9.10
N GLY A 563 -36.22 -10.49 -9.91
CA GLY A 563 -35.34 -10.18 -11.02
C GLY A 563 -33.94 -9.74 -10.60
N PHE A 564 -33.56 -9.91 -9.33
CA PHE A 564 -32.27 -9.45 -8.82
C PHE A 564 -31.18 -10.52 -8.87
N ILE A 565 -29.94 -10.03 -8.97
CA ILE A 565 -28.70 -10.77 -8.73
C ILE A 565 -27.83 -9.93 -7.80
N GLU A 566 -27.28 -10.53 -6.75
CA GLU A 566 -26.29 -9.90 -5.88
C GLU A 566 -25.00 -10.73 -5.88
N LEU A 567 -23.86 -10.07 -6.12
CA LEU A 567 -22.55 -10.71 -6.15
C LEU A 567 -21.45 -9.71 -5.78
N SER A 568 -20.25 -10.21 -5.51
CA SER A 568 -19.06 -9.38 -5.26
C SER A 568 -18.06 -9.57 -6.40
N LEU A 569 -17.77 -8.46 -7.09
CA LEU A 569 -16.93 -8.41 -8.29
C LEU A 569 -15.65 -7.64 -8.02
N PHE A 570 -14.53 -8.10 -8.57
CA PHE A 570 -13.29 -7.31 -8.61
C PHE A 570 -13.50 -5.99 -9.35
N HIS A 571 -12.75 -4.96 -8.97
CA HIS A 571 -12.79 -3.67 -9.66
C HIS A 571 -12.31 -3.83 -11.11
N GLY A 572 -13.12 -3.34 -12.04
CA GLY A 572 -12.96 -3.65 -13.46
C GLY A 572 -14.14 -3.21 -14.31
N ASP A 573 -13.97 -3.34 -15.61
CA ASP A 573 -15.05 -3.15 -16.58
C ASP A 573 -15.63 -4.51 -16.96
N TYR A 574 -16.95 -4.54 -17.12
CA TYR A 574 -17.75 -5.74 -17.33
C TYR A 574 -18.72 -5.56 -18.49
N GLU A 575 -18.96 -6.66 -19.20
CA GLU A 575 -20.08 -6.83 -20.12
C GLU A 575 -21.09 -7.76 -19.47
N ILE A 576 -22.34 -7.32 -19.36
CA ILE A 576 -23.44 -8.05 -18.73
C ILE A 576 -24.47 -8.36 -19.80
N THR A 577 -24.71 -9.64 -20.08
CA THR A 577 -25.67 -10.10 -21.07
C THR A 577 -26.78 -10.90 -20.38
N ALA A 578 -28.02 -10.44 -20.47
CA ALA A 578 -29.18 -11.16 -19.97
C ALA A 578 -29.93 -11.83 -21.13
N GLU A 579 -30.22 -13.12 -21.02
CA GLU A 579 -30.90 -13.92 -22.04
C GLU A 579 -32.23 -14.48 -21.55
N ASN A 580 -33.30 -14.20 -22.30
CA ASN A 580 -34.59 -14.83 -22.10
C ASN A 580 -34.79 -15.96 -23.10
N HIS A 581 -34.61 -17.20 -22.65
CA HIS A 581 -34.75 -18.38 -23.50
C HIS A 581 -36.18 -18.65 -23.99
N ILE A 582 -37.20 -18.05 -23.38
CA ILE A 582 -38.60 -18.24 -23.82
C ILE A 582 -38.89 -17.39 -25.06
N THR A 583 -38.40 -16.15 -25.09
CA THR A 583 -38.59 -15.21 -26.21
C THR A 583 -37.41 -15.20 -27.18
N ASN A 584 -36.32 -15.88 -26.85
CA ASN A 584 -35.05 -15.87 -27.57
C ASN A 584 -34.50 -14.44 -27.77
N SER A 585 -34.71 -13.58 -26.77
CA SER A 585 -34.27 -12.19 -26.76
C SER A 585 -33.13 -12.01 -25.76
N SER A 586 -32.21 -11.09 -26.05
CA SER A 586 -31.09 -10.76 -25.16
C SER A 586 -30.87 -9.25 -25.08
N ALA A 587 -30.24 -8.82 -23.99
CA ALA A 587 -29.80 -7.44 -23.80
C ALA A 587 -28.42 -7.42 -23.16
N THR A 588 -27.55 -6.54 -23.66
CA THR A 588 -26.18 -6.39 -23.17
C THR A 588 -25.96 -4.97 -22.68
N VAL A 589 -25.36 -4.83 -21.49
CA VAL A 589 -24.97 -3.54 -20.91
C VAL A 589 -23.53 -3.58 -20.42
N SER A 590 -22.86 -2.43 -20.42
CA SER A 590 -21.53 -2.29 -19.82
C SER A 590 -21.64 -1.76 -18.39
N LEU A 591 -20.80 -2.28 -17.50
CA LEU A 591 -20.70 -1.85 -16.11
C LEU A 591 -19.23 -1.62 -15.75
N SER A 592 -18.93 -0.49 -15.13
CA SER A 592 -17.63 -0.26 -14.49
C SER A 592 -17.81 -0.40 -12.98
N VAL A 593 -17.12 -1.36 -12.37
CA VAL A 593 -17.16 -1.64 -10.93
C VAL A 593 -15.94 -0.96 -10.30
N THR A 594 -16.19 0.02 -9.44
CA THR A 594 -15.13 0.79 -8.78
C THR A 594 -15.30 0.80 -7.26
N GLN A 595 -14.30 1.30 -6.55
CA GLN A 595 -14.37 1.50 -5.10
C GLN A 595 -15.37 2.60 -4.69
N ALA A 596 -15.57 3.62 -5.54
CA ALA A 596 -16.38 4.80 -5.22
C ALA A 596 -17.90 4.55 -5.28
N GLU A 597 -18.35 3.54 -6.03
CA GLU A 597 -19.75 3.19 -6.19
C GLU A 597 -20.03 1.75 -5.75
N PRO A 598 -20.01 1.45 -4.44
CA PRO A 598 -20.11 0.09 -3.91
C PRO A 598 -21.50 -0.55 -4.03
N HIS A 599 -22.48 0.15 -4.62
CA HIS A 599 -23.88 -0.28 -4.73
C HIS A 599 -24.52 0.20 -6.04
N ALA A 600 -23.92 -0.13 -7.18
CA ALA A 600 -24.57 0.13 -8.48
C ALA A 600 -25.79 -0.80 -8.64
N ILE A 601 -27.00 -0.21 -8.70
CA ILE A 601 -28.19 -0.90 -9.22
C ILE A 601 -28.19 -0.72 -10.73
N VAL A 602 -27.86 -1.77 -11.45
CA VAL A 602 -27.86 -1.75 -12.92
C VAL A 602 -29.15 -2.38 -13.42
N GLN A 603 -29.93 -1.62 -14.18
CA GLN A 603 -31.15 -2.10 -14.81
C GLN A 603 -30.82 -2.63 -16.19
N VAL A 604 -31.15 -3.91 -16.43
CA VAL A 604 -31.04 -4.53 -17.75
C VAL A 604 -32.45 -4.72 -18.30
N HIS A 605 -32.76 -4.05 -19.41
CA HIS A 605 -34.06 -4.11 -20.05
C HIS A 605 -34.01 -5.06 -21.25
N ILE A 606 -34.84 -6.11 -21.21
CA ILE A 606 -35.04 -6.99 -22.37
C ILE A 606 -36.30 -6.52 -23.10
N ASP A 607 -36.13 -6.13 -24.36
CA ASP A 607 -37.25 -5.94 -25.28
C ASP A 607 -37.78 -7.32 -25.66
N THR A 608 -39.05 -7.57 -25.32
CA THR A 608 -39.78 -8.81 -25.60
C THR A 608 -40.65 -8.66 -26.84
#